data_AF-A0A2H0FU51-F1
#
_entry.id   AF-A0A2H0FU51-F1
#
_cell.length_a   1.000
_cell.length_b   1.000
_cell.length_c   1.000
_cell.angle_alpha   90.00
_cell.angle_beta   90.00
_cell.angle_gamma   90.00
#
_symmetry.space_group_name_H-M   'P 1'
#
loop_
_entity.id
_entity.type
_entity.pdbx_description
1 polymer ?
#
loop_
_entity_poly.entity_id
_entity_poly.type
_entity_poly.pdbx_seq_one_letter_code
_entity_poly.pdbx_strand_id
1 'polypeptide(L)'
;MKSNFMKLLTFSALLTILISFAGCSKREKITDLSQLDGKEFAVPTGTVADALVMSKFPDAKFKYFNSVLDACMAVKGSKADAAAYDEPILKNIAAKNSGMIVLPQMITTDNYGFAVNIDDTELKNAIDRVITELKSNGEYESMLNRWLPKSGAPKPMPEIETGNDGVFKFGTSAITEPFSFVDGSQKIVGLDIEIASLVAKKLNKKIEIVNMDFGAMIPALISQKVDMIGACITITEERAEKVLFSESYYIGGIAALVKE
;
A
#
# COMPACT_ATOMS: atom_id res chain seq x y z
N MET A 1 -93.35 4.06 -8.40
CA MET A 1 -93.94 3.69 -7.11
C MET A 1 -93.08 2.57 -6.52
N LYS A 2 -92.36 2.87 -5.41
CA LYS A 2 -91.47 2.02 -4.58
C LYS A 2 -90.19 1.50 -5.25
N SER A 3 -88.93 1.68 -4.82
CA SER A 3 -88.19 2.14 -3.61
C SER A 3 -87.25 1.03 -3.11
N ASN A 4 -86.05 1.44 -2.67
CA ASN A 4 -85.02 0.75 -1.87
C ASN A 4 -83.97 0.01 -2.71
N PHE A 5 -82.75 0.51 -2.95
CA PHE A 5 -81.72 1.01 -2.02
C PHE A 5 -81.30 -0.05 -0.99
N MET A 6 -80.32 -0.88 -1.36
CA MET A 6 -79.47 -1.58 -0.40
C MET A 6 -78.04 -1.66 -0.96
N LYS A 7 -77.14 -0.97 -0.25
CA LYS A 7 -75.70 -0.96 -0.45
C LYS A 7 -75.15 -2.36 -0.17
N LEU A 8 -74.26 -2.86 -1.04
CA LEU A 8 -73.18 -3.73 -0.58
C LEU A 8 -71.91 -3.42 -1.38
N LEU A 9 -70.95 -2.83 -0.67
CA LEU A 9 -69.58 -2.63 -1.10
C LEU A 9 -68.95 -3.99 -1.42
N THR A 10 -68.37 -4.14 -2.61
CA THR A 10 -67.19 -4.97 -2.81
C THR A 10 -66.18 -4.19 -3.64
N PHE A 11 -65.29 -3.52 -2.93
CA PHE A 11 -64.07 -2.91 -3.45
C PHE A 11 -63.16 -4.06 -3.91
N SER A 12 -63.14 -4.37 -5.21
CA SER A 12 -62.17 -5.32 -5.76
C SER A 12 -60.82 -4.61 -5.82
N ALA A 13 -60.04 -4.78 -4.75
CA ALA A 13 -58.69 -4.27 -4.66
C ALA A 13 -57.81 -5.01 -5.69
N LEU A 14 -57.28 -4.23 -6.63
CA LEU A 14 -56.23 -4.62 -7.56
C LEU A 14 -54.95 -4.91 -6.75
N LEU A 15 -54.78 -6.18 -6.34
CA LEU A 15 -53.57 -6.63 -5.67
C LEU A 15 -52.48 -6.87 -6.71
N THR A 16 -51.83 -5.78 -7.14
CA THR A 16 -50.58 -5.86 -7.90
C THR A 16 -49.55 -6.48 -6.97
N ILE A 17 -49.25 -7.77 -7.17
CA ILE A 17 -48.17 -8.46 -6.48
C ILE A 17 -46.87 -7.81 -6.94
N LEU A 18 -46.39 -6.84 -6.18
CA LEU A 18 -45.01 -6.39 -6.24
C LEU A 18 -44.15 -7.56 -5.77
N ILE A 19 -43.55 -8.23 -6.75
CA ILE A 19 -42.52 -9.24 -6.53
C ILE A 19 -41.33 -8.50 -5.92
N SER A 20 -41.30 -8.41 -4.60
CA SER A 20 -40.10 -8.10 -3.84
C SER A 20 -39.19 -9.32 -3.97
N PHE A 21 -38.46 -9.43 -5.08
CA PHE A 21 -37.16 -10.10 -5.05
C PHE A 21 -36.29 -9.26 -4.11
N ALA A 22 -36.43 -9.49 -2.80
CA ALA A 22 -35.34 -9.34 -1.87
C ALA A 22 -34.31 -10.39 -2.24
N GLY A 23 -33.64 -10.14 -3.37
CA GLY A 23 -32.42 -10.83 -3.74
C GLY A 23 -31.39 -10.41 -2.70
N CYS A 24 -31.34 -11.15 -1.59
CA CYS A 24 -30.08 -11.45 -0.96
C CYS A 24 -29.26 -12.26 -1.98
N SER A 25 -28.85 -11.64 -3.09
CA SER A 25 -27.77 -12.17 -3.89
C SER A 25 -26.56 -12.06 -2.98
N LYS A 26 -26.18 -13.19 -2.38
CA LYS A 26 -24.91 -13.32 -1.68
C LYS A 26 -23.86 -12.82 -2.66
N ARG A 27 -23.26 -11.65 -2.39
CA ARG A 27 -22.24 -11.09 -3.28
C ARG A 27 -21.18 -12.17 -3.46
N GLU A 28 -20.85 -12.44 -4.71
CA GLU A 28 -19.84 -13.43 -5.04
C GLU A 28 -18.52 -13.02 -4.39
N LYS A 29 -17.83 -14.00 -3.80
CA LYS A 29 -16.53 -13.76 -3.17
C LYS A 29 -15.52 -13.46 -4.28
N ILE A 30 -14.86 -12.32 -4.16
CA ILE A 30 -13.79 -11.92 -5.08
C ILE A 30 -12.49 -12.53 -4.57
N THR A 31 -11.84 -13.32 -5.40
CA THR A 31 -10.56 -13.98 -5.10
C THR A 31 -9.50 -13.73 -6.18
N ASP A 32 -9.89 -13.16 -7.31
CA ASP A 32 -9.02 -12.89 -8.45
C ASP A 32 -9.30 -11.52 -9.06
N LEU A 33 -8.27 -10.90 -9.65
CA LEU A 33 -8.38 -9.58 -10.29
C LEU A 33 -9.38 -9.58 -11.45
N SER A 34 -9.52 -10.68 -12.20
CA SER A 34 -10.44 -10.76 -13.34
C SER A 34 -11.91 -10.56 -12.95
N GLN A 35 -12.26 -10.80 -11.68
CA GLN A 35 -13.60 -10.58 -11.15
C GLN A 35 -13.89 -9.11 -10.84
N LEU A 36 -12.93 -8.20 -11.03
CA LEU A 36 -13.06 -6.78 -10.75
C LEU A 36 -13.57 -5.95 -11.93
N ASP A 37 -13.79 -6.57 -13.09
CA ASP A 37 -14.36 -5.87 -14.23
C ASP A 37 -15.77 -5.33 -13.94
N GLY A 38 -16.01 -4.06 -14.29
CA GLY A 38 -17.25 -3.34 -14.00
C GLY A 38 -17.58 -3.12 -12.51
N LYS A 39 -16.65 -3.45 -11.58
CA LYS A 39 -16.85 -3.31 -10.13
C LYS A 39 -16.67 -1.90 -9.63
N GLU A 40 -17.18 -1.65 -8.42
CA GLU A 40 -17.01 -0.37 -7.75
C GLU A 40 -15.81 -0.39 -6.80
N PHE A 41 -14.86 0.49 -7.05
CA PHE A 41 -13.64 0.69 -6.28
C PHE A 41 -13.77 1.85 -5.29
N ALA A 42 -13.33 1.62 -4.06
CA ALA A 42 -13.07 2.64 -3.08
C ALA A 42 -11.63 3.15 -3.25
N VAL A 43 -11.45 4.46 -3.42
CA VAL A 43 -10.13 5.08 -3.62
C VAL A 43 -9.98 6.32 -2.74
N PRO A 44 -8.79 6.56 -2.17
CA PRO A 44 -8.52 7.82 -1.49
C PRO A 44 -8.43 8.99 -2.48
N THR A 45 -8.99 10.14 -2.12
CA THR A 45 -8.93 11.38 -2.92
C THR A 45 -7.49 11.87 -3.07
N GLY A 46 -7.19 12.51 -4.21
CA GLY A 46 -5.87 13.11 -4.47
C GLY A 46 -4.77 12.11 -4.81
N THR A 47 -5.13 10.88 -5.16
CA THR A 47 -4.20 9.81 -5.56
C THR A 47 -4.44 9.45 -7.02
N VAL A 48 -3.49 8.76 -7.65
CA VAL A 48 -3.61 8.29 -9.05
C VAL A 48 -4.20 6.88 -9.16
N ALA A 49 -4.66 6.30 -8.04
CA ALA A 49 -5.10 4.91 -7.99
C ALA A 49 -6.29 4.66 -8.93
N ASP A 50 -7.19 5.62 -9.09
CA ASP A 50 -8.33 5.55 -10.01
C ASP A 50 -7.89 5.46 -11.47
N ALA A 51 -6.97 6.32 -11.92
CA ALA A 51 -6.40 6.28 -13.26
C ALA A 51 -5.70 4.94 -13.55
N LEU A 52 -4.96 4.41 -12.56
CA LEU A 52 -4.29 3.12 -12.69
C LEU A 52 -5.28 1.95 -12.71
N VAL A 53 -6.35 2.02 -11.92
CA VAL A 53 -7.48 1.06 -12.01
C VAL A 53 -8.11 1.11 -13.40
N MET A 54 -8.45 2.30 -13.92
CA MET A 54 -9.07 2.46 -15.23
C MET A 54 -8.21 1.92 -16.38
N SER A 55 -6.89 1.98 -16.24
CA SER A 55 -5.98 1.43 -17.25
C SER A 55 -6.14 -0.09 -17.47
N LYS A 56 -6.64 -0.80 -16.45
CA LYS A 56 -6.86 -2.26 -16.45
C LYS A 56 -8.33 -2.65 -16.48
N PHE A 57 -9.19 -1.83 -15.87
CA PHE A 57 -10.64 -2.04 -15.75
C PHE A 57 -11.37 -0.78 -16.25
N PRO A 58 -11.54 -0.62 -17.57
CA PRO A 58 -12.12 0.59 -18.15
C PRO A 58 -13.56 0.89 -17.69
N ASP A 59 -14.30 -0.15 -17.29
CA ASP A 59 -15.68 -0.03 -16.81
C ASP A 59 -15.79 0.12 -15.28
N ALA A 60 -14.66 0.30 -14.58
CA ALA A 60 -14.63 0.50 -13.14
C ALA A 60 -15.40 1.75 -12.71
N LYS A 61 -16.07 1.65 -11.56
CA LYS A 61 -16.78 2.76 -10.91
C LYS A 61 -16.02 3.16 -9.65
N PHE A 62 -16.13 4.42 -9.23
CA PHE A 62 -15.34 4.93 -8.12
C PHE A 62 -16.18 5.57 -7.02
N LYS A 63 -15.81 5.27 -5.78
CA LYS A 63 -16.21 5.99 -4.57
C LYS A 63 -14.96 6.54 -3.90
N TYR A 64 -14.98 7.84 -3.63
CA TYR A 64 -13.83 8.55 -3.09
C TYR A 64 -13.93 8.70 -1.57
N PHE A 65 -12.79 8.55 -0.89
CA PHE A 65 -12.67 8.63 0.56
C PHE A 65 -11.51 9.53 0.97
N ASN A 66 -11.55 10.05 2.20
CA ASN A 66 -10.51 10.96 2.68
C ASN A 66 -9.23 10.23 3.14
N SER A 67 -9.30 8.92 3.37
CA SER A 67 -8.15 8.11 3.78
C SER A 67 -8.22 6.69 3.19
N VAL A 68 -7.06 6.04 3.12
CA VAL A 68 -6.95 4.64 2.68
C VAL A 68 -7.72 3.71 3.62
N LEU A 69 -7.65 3.97 4.93
CA LEU A 69 -8.37 3.19 5.93
C LEU A 69 -9.89 3.28 5.72
N ASP A 70 -10.43 4.47 5.46
CA ASP A 70 -11.85 4.65 5.19
C ASP A 70 -12.28 3.91 3.92
N ALA A 71 -11.46 3.95 2.86
CA ALA A 71 -11.70 3.19 1.64
C ALA A 71 -11.77 1.67 1.92
N CYS A 72 -10.81 1.14 2.68
CA CYS A 72 -10.81 -0.27 3.08
C CYS A 72 -12.02 -0.61 3.98
N MET A 73 -12.39 0.25 4.93
CA MET A 73 -13.56 0.03 5.78
C MET A 73 -14.88 0.08 4.99
N ALA A 74 -14.95 0.86 3.91
CA ALA A 74 -16.08 0.85 3.00
C ALA A 74 -16.25 -0.53 2.32
N VAL A 75 -15.15 -1.16 1.90
CA VAL A 75 -15.15 -2.53 1.34
C VAL A 75 -15.59 -3.56 2.39
N LYS A 76 -15.03 -3.50 3.61
CA LYS A 76 -15.46 -4.37 4.73
C LYS A 76 -16.96 -4.28 4.99
N GLY A 77 -17.48 -3.05 4.95
CA GLY A 77 -18.91 -2.71 5.08
C GLY A 77 -19.75 -2.96 3.83
N SER A 78 -19.19 -3.56 2.77
CA SER A 78 -19.87 -3.84 1.50
C SER A 78 -20.43 -2.60 0.78
N LYS A 79 -19.86 -1.41 1.03
CA LYS A 79 -20.19 -0.15 0.35
C LYS A 79 -19.48 0.02 -1.00
N ALA A 80 -18.40 -0.74 -1.23
CA ALA A 80 -17.68 -0.89 -2.48
C ALA A 80 -17.24 -2.37 -2.60
N ASP A 81 -16.82 -2.80 -3.78
CA ASP A 81 -16.41 -4.19 -4.04
C ASP A 81 -14.91 -4.40 -3.77
N ALA A 82 -14.08 -3.41 -4.06
CA ALA A 82 -12.64 -3.42 -3.80
C ALA A 82 -12.13 -2.04 -3.37
N ALA A 83 -10.99 -1.99 -2.68
CA ALA A 83 -10.23 -0.76 -2.46
C ALA A 83 -8.94 -0.86 -3.28
N ALA A 84 -8.57 0.19 -4.00
CA ALA A 84 -7.34 0.22 -4.78
C ALA A 84 -6.36 1.22 -4.21
N TYR A 85 -5.17 0.75 -3.85
CA TYR A 85 -4.08 1.56 -3.32
C TYR A 85 -2.76 0.79 -3.30
N ASP A 86 -1.68 1.43 -2.85
CA ASP A 86 -0.37 0.80 -2.68
C ASP A 86 -0.46 -0.48 -1.85
N GLU A 87 0.04 -1.55 -2.43
CA GLU A 87 -0.06 -2.91 -1.91
C GLU A 87 0.41 -3.06 -0.45
N PRO A 88 1.56 -2.47 -0.03
CA PRO A 88 2.04 -2.73 1.32
C PRO A 88 1.20 -2.02 2.39
N ILE A 89 0.59 -0.88 2.03
CA ILE A 89 -0.33 -0.16 2.90
C ILE A 89 -1.63 -0.96 3.04
N LEU A 90 -2.15 -1.50 1.95
CA LEU A 90 -3.32 -2.37 1.99
C LEU A 90 -3.06 -3.63 2.83
N LYS A 91 -1.89 -4.26 2.69
CA LYS A 91 -1.48 -5.41 3.52
C LYS A 91 -1.44 -5.05 5.01
N ASN A 92 -0.83 -3.92 5.37
CA ASN A 92 -0.77 -3.46 6.74
C ASN A 92 -2.18 -3.19 7.32
N ILE A 93 -3.07 -2.55 6.55
CA ILE A 93 -4.46 -2.32 6.96
C ILE A 93 -5.19 -3.65 7.16
N ALA A 94 -5.09 -4.59 6.22
CA ALA A 94 -5.73 -5.91 6.30
C ALA A 94 -5.21 -6.72 7.50
N ALA A 95 -3.90 -6.71 7.76
CA ALA A 95 -3.29 -7.38 8.90
C ALA A 95 -3.85 -6.86 10.24
N LYS A 96 -4.07 -5.55 10.35
CA LYS A 96 -4.65 -4.90 11.54
C LYS A 96 -6.17 -5.02 11.62
N ASN A 97 -6.85 -5.38 10.54
CA ASN A 97 -8.30 -5.39 10.44
C ASN A 97 -8.81 -6.64 9.71
N SER A 98 -9.24 -7.65 10.48
CA SER A 98 -9.76 -8.91 9.93
C SER A 98 -10.98 -8.74 9.01
N GLY A 99 -11.23 -9.74 8.16
CA GLY A 99 -12.38 -9.78 7.23
C GLY A 99 -12.13 -9.10 5.89
N MET A 100 -10.88 -8.85 5.56
CA MET A 100 -10.43 -8.32 4.27
C MET A 100 -9.12 -9.00 3.89
N ILE A 101 -8.88 -9.12 2.59
CA ILE A 101 -7.64 -9.67 2.04
C ILE A 101 -7.16 -8.78 0.89
N VAL A 102 -5.85 -8.72 0.70
CA VAL A 102 -5.27 -8.15 -0.53
C VAL A 102 -5.15 -9.26 -1.56
N LEU A 103 -5.61 -9.02 -2.78
CA LEU A 103 -5.50 -10.00 -3.86
C LEU A 103 -4.02 -10.25 -4.20
N PRO A 104 -3.61 -11.50 -4.48
CA PRO A 104 -2.22 -11.82 -4.77
C PRO A 104 -1.67 -11.14 -6.02
N GLN A 105 -2.54 -10.93 -7.02
CA GLN A 105 -2.18 -10.22 -8.24
C GLN A 105 -2.45 -8.72 -8.06
N MET A 106 -1.50 -7.89 -8.50
CA MET A 106 -1.62 -6.43 -8.45
C MET A 106 -2.21 -5.87 -9.75
N ILE A 107 -2.85 -4.71 -9.64
CA ILE A 107 -3.40 -3.95 -10.76
C ILE A 107 -2.25 -3.46 -11.63
N THR A 108 -1.31 -2.75 -11.01
CA THR A 108 -0.01 -2.36 -11.60
C THR A 108 1.12 -2.94 -10.78
N THR A 109 2.33 -2.96 -11.34
CA THR A 109 3.51 -3.47 -10.65
C THR A 109 4.63 -2.44 -10.73
N ASP A 110 5.20 -2.15 -9.58
CA ASP A 110 6.28 -1.19 -9.38
C ASP A 110 7.46 -1.88 -8.68
N ASN A 111 8.66 -1.42 -8.99
CA ASN A 111 9.88 -1.86 -8.31
C ASN A 111 10.37 -0.75 -7.38
N TYR A 112 10.55 -1.04 -6.11
CA TYR A 112 11.05 -0.09 -5.13
C TYR A 112 12.54 -0.29 -4.91
N GLY A 113 13.28 0.81 -5.02
CA GLY A 113 14.74 0.84 -4.87
C GLY A 113 15.17 1.92 -3.89
N PHE A 114 16.37 1.75 -3.35
CA PHE A 114 17.09 2.85 -2.73
C PHE A 114 17.80 3.65 -3.81
N ALA A 115 17.99 4.94 -3.59
CA ALA A 115 18.71 5.79 -4.52
C ALA A 115 19.93 6.42 -3.83
N VAL A 116 20.98 6.63 -4.61
CA VAL A 116 22.19 7.34 -4.21
C VAL A 116 22.50 8.42 -5.25
N ASN A 117 23.50 9.26 -4.97
CA ASN A 117 23.97 10.23 -5.95
C ASN A 117 24.39 9.51 -7.25
N ILE A 118 24.13 10.12 -8.42
CA ILE A 118 24.32 9.48 -9.73
C ILE A 118 25.77 9.01 -9.98
N ASP A 119 26.73 9.68 -9.36
CA ASP A 119 28.16 9.36 -9.49
C ASP A 119 28.63 8.29 -8.47
N ASP A 120 27.83 7.96 -7.44
CA ASP A 120 28.23 7.07 -6.34
C ASP A 120 27.95 5.59 -6.63
N THR A 121 28.66 5.08 -7.64
CA THR A 121 28.57 3.67 -8.04
C THR A 121 29.06 2.72 -6.95
N GLU A 122 30.00 3.16 -6.11
CA GLU A 122 30.54 2.34 -5.02
C GLU A 122 29.47 2.08 -3.95
N LEU A 123 28.78 3.12 -3.48
CA LEU A 123 27.71 2.98 -2.50
C LEU A 123 26.54 2.17 -3.07
N LYS A 124 26.14 2.41 -4.32
CA LYS A 124 25.12 1.60 -4.98
C LYS A 124 25.48 0.11 -4.95
N ASN A 125 26.71 -0.24 -5.33
CA ASN A 125 27.16 -1.63 -5.33
C ASN A 125 27.22 -2.23 -3.92
N ALA A 126 27.52 -1.43 -2.90
CA ALA A 126 27.44 -1.87 -1.51
C ALA A 126 26.01 -2.17 -1.08
N ILE A 127 25.04 -1.33 -1.46
CA ILE A 127 23.61 -1.54 -1.19
C ILE A 127 23.13 -2.82 -1.86
N ASP A 128 23.47 -3.04 -3.14
CA ASP A 128 23.04 -4.24 -3.86
C ASP A 128 23.58 -5.53 -3.25
N ARG A 129 24.84 -5.51 -2.77
CA ARG A 129 25.42 -6.65 -2.05
C ARG A 129 24.63 -6.96 -0.79
N VAL A 130 24.22 -5.94 -0.03
CA VAL A 130 23.38 -6.13 1.16
C VAL A 130 22.01 -6.69 0.79
N ILE A 131 21.34 -6.13 -0.22
CA ILE A 131 20.03 -6.64 -0.69
C ILE A 131 20.15 -8.10 -1.15
N THR A 132 21.20 -8.43 -1.90
CA THR A 132 21.48 -9.79 -2.37
C THR A 132 21.73 -10.75 -1.20
N GLU A 133 22.58 -10.36 -0.25
CA GLU A 133 22.88 -11.14 0.96
C GLU A 133 21.58 -11.45 1.73
N LEU A 134 20.76 -10.43 2.00
CA LEU A 134 19.48 -10.56 2.71
C LEU A 134 18.51 -11.52 2.03
N LYS A 135 18.41 -11.45 0.69
CA LYS A 135 17.53 -12.34 -0.08
C LYS A 135 18.06 -13.78 -0.11
N SER A 136 19.38 -13.96 -0.10
CA SER A 136 20.01 -15.28 -0.20
C SER A 136 20.04 -16.07 1.11
N ASN A 137 20.06 -15.40 2.26
CA ASN A 137 20.24 -16.02 3.58
C ASN A 137 18.93 -16.21 4.36
N GLY A 138 17.79 -15.77 3.82
CA GLY A 138 16.47 -15.86 4.45
C GLY A 138 16.15 -14.73 5.44
N GLU A 139 17.07 -13.81 5.70
CA GLU A 139 16.83 -12.66 6.57
C GLU A 139 15.79 -11.72 5.97
N TYR A 140 15.78 -11.54 4.64
CA TYR A 140 14.77 -10.73 3.96
C TYR A 140 13.35 -11.23 4.24
N GLU A 141 13.10 -12.54 4.18
CA GLU A 141 11.79 -13.11 4.51
C GLU A 141 11.43 -12.92 5.99
N SER A 142 12.42 -13.01 6.90
CA SER A 142 12.23 -12.70 8.32
C SER A 142 11.82 -11.23 8.50
N MET A 143 12.45 -10.32 7.78
CA MET A 143 12.13 -8.88 7.77
C MET A 143 10.73 -8.63 7.22
N LEU A 144 10.35 -9.27 6.10
CA LEU A 144 9.00 -9.17 5.55
C LEU A 144 7.95 -9.67 6.53
N ASN A 145 8.17 -10.81 7.20
CA ASN A 145 7.25 -11.31 8.21
C ASN A 145 7.16 -10.40 9.46
N ARG A 146 8.20 -9.60 9.72
CA ARG A 146 8.22 -8.62 10.81
C ARG A 146 7.39 -7.38 10.47
N TRP A 147 7.59 -6.83 9.27
CA TRP A 147 7.03 -5.56 8.83
C TRP A 147 5.66 -5.70 8.15
N LEU A 148 5.44 -6.80 7.46
CA LEU A 148 4.19 -7.14 6.76
C LEU A 148 3.63 -8.46 7.30
N PRO A 149 3.30 -8.55 8.61
CA PRO A 149 2.74 -9.76 9.17
C PRO A 149 1.37 -10.05 8.55
N LYS A 150 0.97 -11.33 8.50
CA LYS A 150 -0.37 -11.71 8.03
C LYS A 150 -1.50 -11.17 8.91
N SER A 151 -1.22 -10.91 10.19
CA SER A 151 -2.18 -10.42 11.16
C SER A 151 -1.45 -9.66 12.28
N GLY A 152 -2.08 -8.61 12.79
CA GLY A 152 -1.54 -7.71 13.81
C GLY A 152 -0.72 -6.55 13.24
N ALA A 153 -0.10 -5.79 14.15
CA ALA A 153 0.81 -4.71 13.79
C ALA A 153 2.22 -5.24 13.47
N PRO A 154 3.04 -4.45 12.75
CA PRO A 154 4.47 -4.74 12.62
C PRO A 154 5.13 -4.98 13.98
N LYS A 155 6.09 -5.91 14.03
CA LYS A 155 6.83 -6.19 15.27
C LYS A 155 7.94 -5.14 15.47
N PRO A 156 8.46 -4.96 16.70
CA PRO A 156 9.54 -4.02 16.97
C PRO A 156 10.77 -4.27 16.07
N MET A 157 11.38 -3.18 15.59
CA MET A 157 12.64 -3.23 14.86
C MET A 157 13.75 -3.79 15.75
N PRO A 158 14.60 -4.72 15.25
CA PRO A 158 15.76 -5.18 16.01
C PRO A 158 16.76 -4.03 16.20
N GLU A 159 17.51 -4.07 17.31
CA GLU A 159 18.67 -3.20 17.47
C GLU A 159 19.77 -3.65 16.52
N ILE A 160 20.24 -2.73 15.68
CA ILE A 160 21.34 -2.96 14.73
C ILE A 160 22.50 -2.08 15.17
N GLU A 161 23.54 -2.71 15.69
CA GLU A 161 24.80 -2.03 15.98
C GLU A 161 25.49 -1.64 14.67
N THR A 162 25.57 -0.32 14.43
CA THR A 162 26.30 0.28 13.32
C THR A 162 27.72 0.68 13.74
N GLY A 163 28.59 0.97 12.77
CA GLY A 163 29.99 1.31 13.06
C GLY A 163 30.22 2.75 13.52
N ASN A 164 31.49 3.14 13.52
CA ASN A 164 31.96 4.44 14.01
C ASN A 164 32.92 5.17 13.04
N ASP A 165 33.14 4.65 11.82
CA ASP A 165 34.02 5.23 10.80
C ASP A 165 33.33 6.37 10.03
N GLY A 166 32.83 7.36 10.78
CA GLY A 166 32.06 8.48 10.26
C GLY A 166 30.55 8.22 10.25
N VAL A 167 29.82 9.14 9.62
CA VAL A 167 28.36 9.15 9.57
C VAL A 167 27.88 8.77 8.18
N PHE A 168 26.88 7.91 8.12
CA PHE A 168 26.11 7.55 6.93
C PHE A 168 24.70 8.12 7.05
N LYS A 169 24.37 9.11 6.23
CA LYS A 169 23.10 9.84 6.28
C LYS A 169 22.08 9.21 5.35
N PHE A 170 21.04 8.64 5.93
CA PHE A 170 19.92 8.06 5.21
C PHE A 170 18.73 9.01 5.21
N GLY A 171 18.34 9.51 4.04
CA GLY A 171 17.17 10.35 3.86
C GLY A 171 15.89 9.53 3.66
N THR A 172 14.83 9.89 4.37
CA THR A 172 13.53 9.20 4.27
C THR A 172 12.35 10.15 4.47
N SER A 173 11.16 9.67 4.17
CA SER A 173 9.89 10.30 4.54
C SER A 173 9.10 9.34 5.43
N ALA A 174 9.08 9.62 6.74
CA ALA A 174 8.57 8.71 7.76
C ALA A 174 7.03 8.75 7.92
N ILE A 175 6.29 8.59 6.81
CA ILE A 175 4.81 8.64 6.78
C ILE A 175 4.15 7.37 6.21
N THR A 176 4.95 6.36 5.85
CA THR A 176 4.52 5.16 5.12
C THR A 176 4.74 3.92 5.97
N GLU A 177 3.81 3.60 6.85
CA GLU A 177 3.84 2.35 7.60
C GLU A 177 3.50 1.15 6.68
N PRO A 178 4.31 0.06 6.65
CA PRO A 178 5.37 -0.32 7.60
C PRO A 178 6.83 -0.13 7.11
N PHE A 179 7.06 0.73 6.13
CA PHE A 179 8.37 0.87 5.46
C PHE A 179 9.24 1.96 6.09
N SER A 180 8.67 3.14 6.28
CA SER A 180 9.32 4.29 6.91
C SER A 180 8.26 5.06 7.66
N PHE A 181 8.22 4.96 8.98
CA PHE A 181 7.19 5.60 9.81
C PHE A 181 7.68 5.86 11.23
N VAL A 182 6.97 6.74 11.93
CA VAL A 182 7.20 6.97 13.36
C VAL A 182 6.36 6.00 14.18
N ASP A 183 7.00 5.18 15.02
CA ASP A 183 6.30 4.25 15.90
C ASP A 183 5.75 4.90 17.18
N GLY A 184 5.07 4.11 18.02
CA GLY A 184 4.53 4.58 19.29
C GLY A 184 5.58 5.09 20.29
N SER A 185 6.87 4.79 20.08
CA SER A 185 8.00 5.29 20.87
C SER A 185 8.62 6.57 20.32
N GLN A 186 8.02 7.18 19.29
CA GLN A 186 8.53 8.35 18.57
C GLN A 186 9.85 8.10 17.82
N LYS A 187 10.18 6.84 17.53
CA LYS A 187 11.35 6.49 16.71
C LYS A 187 10.92 6.29 15.27
N ILE A 188 11.78 6.72 14.33
CA ILE A 188 11.62 6.40 12.91
C ILE A 188 12.11 4.97 12.71
N VAL A 189 11.19 4.10 12.26
CA VAL A 189 11.41 2.67 12.07
C VAL A 189 10.74 2.21 10.77
N GLY A 190 10.98 0.96 10.40
CA GLY A 190 10.34 0.31 9.26
C GLY A 190 11.33 -0.50 8.43
N LEU A 191 10.81 -1.18 7.40
CA LEU A 191 11.63 -2.01 6.51
C LEU A 191 12.78 -1.23 5.87
N ASP A 192 12.54 0.01 5.42
CA ASP A 192 13.58 0.84 4.80
C ASP A 192 14.67 1.20 5.80
N ILE A 193 14.26 1.53 7.04
CA ILE A 193 15.17 1.92 8.13
C ILE A 193 16.05 0.73 8.53
N GLU A 194 15.47 -0.47 8.57
CA GLU A 194 16.21 -1.69 8.88
C GLU A 194 17.23 -2.01 7.79
N ILE A 195 16.85 -1.97 6.51
CA ILE A 195 17.79 -2.19 5.40
C ILE A 195 18.89 -1.12 5.40
N ALA A 196 18.56 0.15 5.57
CA ALA A 196 19.53 1.23 5.64
C ALA A 196 20.51 1.06 6.81
N SER A 197 20.04 0.59 7.97
CA SER A 197 20.88 0.29 9.13
C SER A 197 21.86 -0.86 8.84
N LEU A 198 21.43 -1.88 8.09
CA LEU A 198 22.28 -2.99 7.66
C LEU A 198 23.33 -2.54 6.63
N VAL A 199 22.97 -1.62 5.73
CA VAL A 199 23.93 -0.96 4.82
C VAL A 199 24.96 -0.18 5.63
N ALA A 200 24.54 0.66 6.59
CA ALA A 200 25.45 1.42 7.45
C ALA A 200 26.41 0.50 8.23
N LYS A 201 25.89 -0.61 8.78
CA LYS A 201 26.69 -1.64 9.44
C LYS A 201 27.73 -2.25 8.49
N LYS A 202 27.35 -2.60 7.25
CA LYS A 202 28.28 -3.12 6.23
C LYS A 202 29.40 -2.14 5.90
N LEU A 203 29.10 -0.84 5.91
CA LEU A 203 30.05 0.25 5.67
C LEU A 203 30.89 0.62 6.90
N ASN A 204 30.68 -0.02 8.05
CA ASN A 204 31.25 0.36 9.35
C ASN A 204 31.00 1.84 9.74
N LYS A 205 29.90 2.44 9.28
CA LYS A 205 29.53 3.83 9.57
C LYS A 205 28.39 3.89 10.57
N LYS A 206 28.33 4.98 11.34
CA LYS A 206 27.18 5.30 12.18
C LYS A 206 26.03 5.79 11.31
N ILE A 207 24.84 5.22 11.44
CA ILE A 207 23.68 5.74 10.71
C ILE A 207 23.11 7.01 11.35
N GLU A 208 22.74 7.97 10.52
CA GLU A 208 21.92 9.13 10.87
C GLU A 208 20.67 9.14 9.96
N ILE A 209 19.48 9.08 10.56
CA ILE A 209 18.22 9.14 9.83
C ILE A 209 17.80 10.59 9.67
N VAL A 210 17.63 11.04 8.43
CA VAL A 210 17.22 12.40 8.07
C VAL A 210 15.79 12.36 7.51
N ASN A 211 14.81 12.68 8.34
CA ASN A 211 13.41 12.76 7.93
C ASN A 211 13.14 14.04 7.13
N MET A 212 12.47 13.93 5.99
CA MET A 212 12.14 15.05 5.11
C MET A 212 10.90 14.78 4.26
N ASP A 213 10.44 15.82 3.55
CA ASP A 213 9.38 15.67 2.55
C ASP A 213 9.90 14.82 1.38
N PHE A 214 9.04 13.91 0.88
CA PHE A 214 9.39 13.00 -0.21
C PHE A 214 9.96 13.72 -1.44
N GLY A 215 9.36 14.87 -1.82
CA GLY A 215 9.81 15.68 -2.96
C GLY A 215 11.19 16.32 -2.79
N ALA A 216 11.72 16.40 -1.56
CA ALA A 216 13.03 16.97 -1.26
C ALA A 216 14.17 15.94 -1.30
N MET A 217 13.87 14.64 -1.39
CA MET A 217 14.88 13.58 -1.25
C MET A 217 15.89 13.55 -2.42
N ILE A 218 15.44 13.62 -3.67
CA ILE A 218 16.34 13.67 -4.83
C ILE A 218 17.23 14.93 -4.80
N PRO A 219 16.67 16.14 -4.59
CA PRO A 219 17.50 17.33 -4.37
C PRO A 219 18.53 17.17 -3.25
N ALA A 220 18.18 16.50 -2.14
CA ALA A 220 19.09 16.26 -1.03
C ALA A 220 20.24 15.32 -1.39
N LEU A 221 20.04 14.32 -2.25
CA LEU A 221 21.14 13.50 -2.81
C LEU A 221 22.04 14.33 -3.72
N ILE A 222 21.45 15.12 -4.62
CA ILE A 222 22.19 15.93 -5.59
C ILE A 222 23.07 16.94 -4.86
N SER A 223 22.55 17.58 -3.81
CA SER A 223 23.29 18.52 -2.97
C SER A 223 24.18 17.84 -1.92
N GLN A 224 24.30 16.52 -1.93
CA GLN A 224 25.08 15.72 -0.97
C GLN A 224 24.73 15.98 0.50
N LYS A 225 23.46 16.31 0.78
CA LYS A 225 22.95 16.46 2.15
C LYS A 225 22.74 15.11 2.83
N VAL A 226 22.43 14.08 2.04
CA VAL A 226 22.29 12.67 2.44
C VAL A 226 23.05 11.80 1.44
N ASP A 227 23.46 10.61 1.88
CA ASP A 227 24.26 9.67 1.08
C ASP A 227 23.34 8.71 0.29
N MET A 228 22.23 8.32 0.91
CA MET A 228 21.26 7.35 0.39
C MET A 228 19.84 7.79 0.75
N ILE A 229 18.87 7.53 -0.11
CA ILE A 229 17.44 7.76 0.18
C ILE A 229 16.60 6.50 -0.01
N GLY A 230 15.54 6.39 0.78
CA GLY A 230 14.55 5.32 0.68
C GLY A 230 13.26 5.68 1.42
N ALA A 231 12.13 5.42 0.76
CA ALA A 231 10.77 5.64 1.27
C ALA A 231 9.77 5.00 0.29
N CYS A 232 9.91 3.69 -0.02
CA CYS A 232 9.19 3.02 -1.12
C CYS A 232 9.36 3.73 -2.48
N ILE A 233 10.57 4.16 -2.84
CA ILE A 233 10.77 4.94 -4.06
C ILE A 233 10.66 4.02 -5.28
N THR A 234 9.60 4.20 -6.07
CA THR A 234 9.48 3.55 -7.38
C THR A 234 10.65 3.94 -8.28
N ILE A 235 11.33 2.92 -8.81
CA ILE A 235 12.34 3.04 -9.84
C ILE A 235 11.63 3.41 -11.15
N THR A 236 11.90 4.61 -11.66
CA THR A 236 11.38 5.09 -12.95
C THR A 236 12.52 5.62 -13.78
N GLU A 237 12.36 5.63 -15.11
CA GLU A 237 13.34 6.19 -16.04
C GLU A 237 13.63 7.67 -15.72
N GLU A 238 12.58 8.47 -15.51
CA GLU A 238 12.70 9.90 -15.16
C GLU A 238 13.53 10.16 -13.89
N ARG A 239 13.41 9.29 -12.88
CA ARG A 239 14.21 9.40 -11.65
C ARG A 239 15.63 8.89 -11.89
N ALA A 240 15.79 7.81 -12.65
CA ALA A 240 17.08 7.21 -12.96
C ALA A 240 17.99 8.13 -13.81
N GLU A 241 17.42 9.12 -14.50
CA GLU A 241 18.18 10.19 -15.15
C GLU A 241 18.91 11.12 -14.15
N LYS A 242 18.47 11.16 -12.88
CA LYS A 242 18.94 12.12 -11.86
C LYS A 242 19.71 11.47 -10.71
N VAL A 243 19.46 10.19 -10.45
CA VAL A 243 20.02 9.42 -9.33
C VAL A 243 20.33 8.00 -9.76
N LEU A 244 21.24 7.34 -9.06
CA LEU A 244 21.53 5.93 -9.31
C LEU A 244 20.71 5.06 -8.35
N PHE A 245 19.93 4.13 -8.88
CA PHE A 245 19.14 3.19 -8.08
C PHE A 245 19.91 1.91 -7.76
N SER A 246 19.64 1.37 -6.57
CA SER A 246 19.94 -0.02 -6.21
C SER A 246 19.10 -0.98 -7.05
N GLU A 247 19.41 -2.27 -6.94
CA GLU A 247 18.45 -3.32 -7.26
C GLU A 247 17.15 -3.13 -6.45
N SER A 248 16.04 -3.62 -7.04
CA SER A 248 14.73 -3.60 -6.38
C SER A 248 14.79 -4.41 -5.09
N TYR A 249 14.54 -3.78 -3.94
CA TYR A 249 14.43 -4.50 -2.68
C TYR A 249 13.01 -5.01 -2.45
N TYR A 250 11.99 -4.42 -3.09
CA TYR A 250 10.59 -4.78 -2.93
C TYR A 250 9.82 -4.61 -4.23
N ILE A 251 8.97 -5.59 -4.58
CA ILE A 251 8.04 -5.51 -5.70
C ILE A 251 6.67 -5.14 -5.15
N GLY A 252 6.21 -3.93 -5.47
CA GLY A 252 4.92 -3.39 -5.03
C GLY A 252 4.07 -2.94 -6.21
N GLY A 253 3.25 -1.93 -5.99
CA GLY A 253 2.34 -1.36 -6.97
C GLY A 253 0.93 -1.20 -6.42
N ILE A 254 -0.02 -0.83 -7.28
CA ILE A 254 -1.42 -0.72 -6.89
C ILE A 254 -2.01 -2.12 -6.82
N ALA A 255 -2.51 -2.50 -5.65
CA ALA A 255 -3.25 -3.74 -5.45
C ALA A 255 -4.72 -3.48 -5.18
N ALA A 256 -5.51 -4.55 -5.18
CA ALA A 256 -6.91 -4.54 -4.78
C ALA A 256 -7.06 -5.24 -3.42
N LEU A 257 -7.64 -4.55 -2.46
CA LEU A 257 -8.13 -5.13 -1.21
C LEU A 257 -9.62 -5.41 -1.34
N VAL A 258 -10.03 -6.63 -1.00
CA VAL A 258 -11.42 -7.09 -1.08
C VAL A 258 -11.87 -7.64 0.25
N LYS A 259 -13.18 -7.78 0.43
CA LYS A 259 -13.75 -8.46 1.58
C LYS A 259 -13.43 -9.95 1.53
N GLU A 260 -13.05 -10.53 2.66
CA GLU A 260 -12.78 -11.97 2.80
C GLU A 260 -14.05 -12.83 2.72
#